data_AF-A0A963RMT2-F1
#
_entry.id   AF-A0A963RMT2-F1
#
_cell.length_a   1.000
_cell.length_b   1.000
_cell.length_c   1.000
_cell.angle_alpha   90.00
_cell.angle_beta   90.00
_cell.angle_gamma   90.00
#
_symmetry.space_group_name_H-M   'P 1'
#
loop_
_entity.id
_entity.type
_entity.pdbx_description
1 polymer ?
#
loop_
_entity_poly.entity_id
_entity_poly.type
_entity_poly.pdbx_seq_one_letter_code
_entity_poly.pdbx_strand_id
1 'polypeptide(L)'
;TSDPIRSDSGFHLIYMQDKRGGEQIVNQTKARHILVKPSEILTDEQARDLVASLRARALADEDFGALAREFSEDIGSAAEGGELGWTSPGQMVPEFEQAMN
;
A
#
# COMPACT_ATOMS: atom_id res chain seq x y z
N THR A 1 17.34 33.65 -9.85
CA THR A 1 17.00 35.06 -9.55
C THR A 1 15.78 35.42 -10.35
N SER A 2 14.78 36.08 -9.77
CA SER A 2 13.65 36.61 -10.53
C SER A 2 14.09 37.80 -11.39
N ASP A 3 13.28 38.13 -12.39
CA ASP A 3 13.40 39.42 -13.08
C ASP A 3 13.22 40.60 -12.10
N PRO A 4 13.78 41.78 -12.39
CA PRO A 4 13.63 42.96 -11.54
C PRO A 4 12.17 43.37 -11.37
N ILE A 5 11.70 43.43 -10.13
CA ILE A 5 10.32 43.79 -9.78
C ILE A 5 10.30 45.28 -9.43
N ARG A 6 9.44 46.06 -10.10
CA ARG A 6 9.30 47.50 -9.84
C ARG A 6 8.24 47.77 -8.77
N SER A 7 8.55 48.64 -7.82
CA SER A 7 7.65 49.17 -6.79
C SER A 7 7.85 50.68 -6.62
N ASP A 8 7.02 51.33 -5.80
CA ASP A 8 7.12 52.77 -5.53
C ASP A 8 8.44 53.18 -4.83
N SER A 9 9.15 52.23 -4.22
CA SER A 9 10.46 52.45 -3.60
C SER A 9 11.66 52.12 -4.51
N GLY A 10 11.42 51.68 -5.76
CA GLY A 10 12.48 51.31 -6.71
C GLY A 10 12.36 49.86 -7.21
N PHE A 11 13.49 49.25 -7.56
CA PHE A 11 13.57 47.89 -8.12
C PHE A 11 14.06 46.87 -7.09
N HIS A 12 13.38 45.74 -7.02
CA HIS A 12 13.72 44.61 -6.16
C HIS A 12 14.22 43.45 -7.01
N LEU A 13 15.32 42.82 -6.61
CA LEU A 13 15.83 41.58 -7.17
C LEU A 13 15.71 40.50 -6.10
N ILE A 14 14.99 39.41 -6.40
CA ILE A 14 14.79 38.33 -5.45
C ILE A 14 15.54 37.09 -5.95
N TYR A 15 16.42 36.55 -5.11
CA TYR A 15 17.08 35.27 -5.34
C TYR A 15 16.53 34.23 -4.37
N MET A 16 15.81 33.23 -4.89
CA MET A 16 15.44 32.07 -4.11
C MET A 16 16.66 31.17 -3.96
N GLN A 17 17.22 31.12 -2.75
CA GLN A 17 18.43 30.34 -2.47
C GLN A 17 18.12 28.86 -2.20
N ASP A 18 16.99 28.60 -1.53
CA ASP A 18 16.47 27.26 -1.24
C ASP A 18 14.95 27.34 -1.07
N LYS A 19 14.23 26.25 -1.37
CA LYS A 19 12.78 26.11 -1.12
C LYS A 19 12.57 24.87 -0.28
N ARG A 20 12.30 25.06 1.01
CA ARG A 20 11.88 23.97 1.91
C ARG A 20 10.36 23.94 2.02
N GLY A 21 9.79 22.77 1.73
CA GLY A 21 8.36 22.55 1.74
C GLY A 21 7.71 22.69 0.36
N GLY A 22 6.83 21.73 0.09
CA GLY A 22 5.92 21.58 -1.03
C GLY A 22 5.02 20.39 -0.69
N GLU A 23 3.78 20.37 -1.18
CA GLU A 23 2.93 19.19 -1.02
C GLU A 23 3.64 18.00 -1.67
N GLN A 24 4.14 17.07 -0.85
CA GLN A 24 4.53 15.76 -1.34
C GLN A 24 3.23 15.00 -1.59
N ILE A 25 2.87 14.84 -2.85
CA ILE A 25 1.82 13.90 -3.24
C ILE A 25 2.40 12.51 -2.98
N VAL A 26 1.93 11.88 -1.90
CA VAL A 26 2.26 10.50 -1.57
C VAL A 26 1.16 9.62 -2.16
N ASN A 27 1.52 8.76 -3.11
CA ASN A 27 0.59 7.75 -3.63
C ASN A 27 0.32 6.74 -2.53
N GLN A 28 -0.96 6.58 -2.16
CA GLN A 28 -1.39 5.54 -1.24
C GLN A 28 -2.17 4.47 -2.01
N THR A 29 -1.99 3.22 -1.62
CA THR A 29 -2.67 2.08 -2.22
C THR A 29 -3.72 1.56 -1.24
N LYS A 30 -4.94 1.31 -1.71
CA LYS A 30 -5.97 0.63 -0.92
C LYS A 30 -5.99 -0.84 -1.32
N ALA A 31 -5.58 -1.72 -0.41
CA ALA A 31 -5.41 -3.13 -0.68
C ALA A 31 -6.06 -4.01 0.40
N ARG A 32 -6.27 -5.27 0.05
CA ARG A 32 -6.69 -6.33 0.96
C ARG A 32 -5.94 -7.62 0.67
N HIS A 33 -5.75 -8.48 1.67
CA HIS A 33 -5.01 -9.73 1.53
C HIS A 33 -5.59 -10.88 2.35
N ILE A 34 -5.14 -12.09 2.02
CA ILE A 34 -5.31 -13.30 2.84
C ILE A 34 -3.92 -13.83 3.13
N LEU A 35 -3.54 -13.87 4.41
CA LEU A 35 -2.22 -14.32 4.83
C LEU A 35 -2.29 -15.79 5.23
N VAL A 36 -1.46 -16.62 4.58
CA VAL A 36 -1.26 -18.04 4.97
C VAL A 36 0.22 -18.21 5.32
N LYS A 37 0.51 -18.65 6.54
CA LYS A 37 1.86 -18.85 7.07
C LYS A 37 2.16 -20.34 7.13
N PRO A 38 3.26 -20.79 6.49
CA PRO A 38 3.78 -22.12 6.74
C PRO A 38 4.07 -22.33 8.24
N SER A 39 3.90 -23.56 8.70
CA SER A 39 4.16 -23.98 10.08
C SER A 39 4.73 -25.39 10.10
N GLU A 40 5.00 -25.95 11.28
CA GLU A 40 5.43 -27.35 11.41
C GLU A 40 4.39 -28.35 10.90
N ILE A 41 3.12 -27.93 10.80
CA ILE A 41 1.99 -28.74 10.36
C ILE A 41 1.61 -28.42 8.91
N LEU A 42 1.80 -27.17 8.48
CA LEU A 42 1.48 -26.71 7.13
C LEU A 42 2.77 -26.42 6.36
N THR A 43 3.14 -27.30 5.43
CA THR A 43 4.35 -27.08 4.63
C THR A 43 4.19 -25.89 3.69
N ASP A 44 5.31 -25.34 3.24
CA ASP A 44 5.33 -24.32 2.19
C ASP A 44 4.53 -24.71 0.94
N GLU A 45 4.57 -25.97 0.53
CA GLU A 45 3.84 -26.48 -0.63
C GLU A 45 2.33 -26.47 -0.36
N GLN A 46 1.91 -26.98 0.80
CA GLN A 46 0.51 -26.97 1.20
C GLN A 46 -0.04 -25.54 1.37
N ALA A 47 0.77 -24.62 1.91
CA ALA A 47 0.41 -23.21 2.00
C ALA A 47 0.21 -22.59 0.60
N ARG A 48 1.09 -22.90 -0.36
CA ARG A 48 0.95 -22.45 -1.75
C ARG A 48 -0.30 -23.02 -2.40
N ASP A 49 -0.59 -24.31 -2.21
CA ASP A 49 -1.78 -24.95 -2.75
C ASP A 49 -3.07 -24.35 -2.16
N LEU A 50 -3.07 -24.07 -0.86
CA LEU A 50 -4.18 -23.39 -0.20
C LEU A 50 -4.41 -22.00 -0.80
N VAL A 51 -3.36 -21.17 -0.90
CA VAL A 51 -3.47 -19.84 -1.50
C VAL A 51 -3.92 -19.91 -2.96
N ALA A 52 -3.45 -20.89 -3.74
CA ALA A 52 -3.87 -21.10 -5.13
C ALA A 52 -5.37 -21.45 -5.23
N SER A 53 -5.86 -22.32 -4.33
CA SER A 53 -7.27 -22.67 -4.21
C SER A 53 -8.14 -21.46 -3.84
N LEU A 54 -7.72 -20.68 -2.83
CA LEU A 54 -8.43 -19.47 -2.41
C LEU A 54 -8.47 -18.41 -3.51
N ARG A 55 -7.38 -18.27 -4.28
CA ARG A 55 -7.34 -17.40 -5.46
C ARG A 55 -8.33 -17.87 -6.53
N ALA A 56 -8.39 -19.17 -6.82
CA ALA A 56 -9.33 -19.70 -7.81
C ALA A 56 -10.79 -19.46 -7.39
N ARG A 57 -11.11 -19.65 -6.10
CA ARG A 57 -12.41 -19.33 -5.51
C ARG A 57 -12.76 -17.85 -5.62
N ALA A 58 -11.85 -16.97 -5.24
CA ALA A 58 -12.04 -15.52 -5.35
C ALA A 58 -12.24 -15.05 -6.81
N LEU A 59 -11.53 -15.67 -7.77
CA LEU A 59 -11.70 -15.40 -9.20
C LEU A 59 -13.01 -15.96 -9.77
N ALA A 60 -13.65 -16.90 -9.07
CA ALA A 60 -14.97 -17.44 -9.40
C ALA A 60 -16.11 -16.66 -8.71
N ASP A 61 -15.86 -15.40 -8.34
CA ASP A 61 -16.80 -14.48 -7.67
C ASP A 61 -17.25 -14.92 -6.25
N GLU A 62 -16.50 -15.82 -5.60
CA GLU A 62 -16.70 -16.05 -4.16
C GLU A 62 -16.29 -14.81 -3.34
N ASP A 63 -17.00 -14.51 -2.24
CA ASP A 63 -16.74 -13.32 -1.44
C ASP A 63 -15.34 -13.38 -0.80
N PHE A 64 -14.43 -12.54 -1.31
CA PHE A 64 -13.06 -12.45 -0.80
C PHE A 64 -13.03 -12.10 0.69
N GLY A 65 -13.96 -11.29 1.18
CA GLY A 65 -14.01 -10.91 2.59
C GLY A 65 -14.35 -12.09 3.50
N ALA A 66 -15.23 -12.98 3.07
CA ALA A 66 -15.54 -14.23 3.75
C ALA A 66 -14.33 -15.17 3.76
N LEU A 67 -13.67 -15.33 2.60
CA LEU A 67 -12.43 -16.10 2.49
C LEU A 67 -11.33 -15.54 3.41
N ALA A 68 -11.19 -14.22 3.49
CA ALA A 68 -10.21 -13.58 4.36
C ALA A 68 -10.54 -13.80 5.84
N ARG A 69 -11.80 -13.68 6.25
CA ARG A 69 -12.23 -13.95 7.64
C ARG A 69 -11.99 -15.39 8.06
N GLU A 70 -12.16 -16.33 7.14
CA GLU A 70 -12.06 -17.75 7.42
C GLU A 70 -10.61 -18.27 7.39
N PHE A 71 -9.82 -17.83 6.41
CA PHE A 71 -8.51 -18.44 6.12
C PHE A 71 -7.31 -17.54 6.41
N SER A 72 -7.48 -16.23 6.63
CA SER A 72 -6.34 -15.35 6.86
C SER A 72 -5.83 -15.47 8.30
N GLU A 73 -4.52 -15.69 8.43
CA GLU A 73 -3.79 -15.70 9.70
C GLU A 73 -3.34 -14.30 10.16
N ASP A 74 -3.69 -13.26 9.38
CA ASP A 74 -3.57 -11.88 9.83
C ASP A 74 -4.84 -11.45 10.56
N ILE A 75 -4.89 -11.66 11.87
CA ILE A 75 -6.05 -11.37 12.73
C ILE A 75 -6.51 -9.91 12.60
N GLY A 76 -5.59 -8.97 12.37
CA GLY A 76 -5.90 -7.54 12.29
C GLY A 76 -6.72 -7.16 11.07
N SER A 77 -6.45 -7.77 9.92
CA SER A 77 -7.18 -7.51 8.68
C SER A 77 -8.26 -8.57 8.40
N ALA A 78 -8.09 -9.81 8.86
CA ALA A 78 -9.01 -10.93 8.61
C ALA A 78 -10.45 -10.58 8.99
N ALA A 79 -10.66 -10.04 10.20
CA ALA A 79 -12.00 -9.66 10.69
C ALA A 79 -12.70 -8.64 9.79
N GLU A 80 -11.92 -7.72 9.20
CA GLU A 80 -12.37 -6.69 8.27
C GLU A 80 -12.39 -7.17 6.81
N GLY A 81 -12.34 -8.48 6.57
CA GLY A 81 -12.38 -9.05 5.23
C GLY A 81 -11.06 -8.91 4.45
N GLY A 82 -9.95 -8.86 5.18
CA GLY A 82 -8.59 -8.75 4.65
C GLY A 82 -8.13 -7.32 4.38
N GLU A 83 -8.94 -6.30 4.69
CA GLU A 83 -8.62 -4.90 4.42
C GLU A 83 -7.37 -4.42 5.19
N LEU A 84 -6.42 -3.83 4.47
CA LEU A 84 -5.18 -3.26 5.03
C LEU A 84 -5.29 -1.74 5.25
N GLY A 85 -6.39 -1.13 4.79
CA GLY A 85 -6.56 0.32 4.76
C GLY A 85 -5.75 0.98 3.65
N TRP A 86 -5.53 2.29 3.78
CA TRP A 86 -4.66 3.05 2.89
C TRP A 86 -3.21 2.90 3.31
N THR A 87 -2.39 2.32 2.44
CA THR A 87 -1.00 2.02 2.69
C THR A 87 -0.08 2.96 1.90
N SER A 88 0.87 3.58 2.57
CA SER A 88 1.91 4.41 1.95
C SER A 88 3.14 3.58 1.56
N PRO A 89 3.97 4.04 0.60
CA PRO A 89 5.19 3.35 0.22
C PRO A 89 6.14 3.17 1.41
N GLY A 90 6.74 2.00 1.53
CA GLY A 90 7.62 1.61 2.65
C GLY A 90 6.90 1.14 3.91
N GLN A 91 5.56 1.05 3.93
CA GLN A 91 4.82 0.47 5.06
C GLN A 91 4.73 -1.06 5.02
N MET A 92 4.88 -1.66 3.83
CA MET A 92 4.82 -3.11 3.64
C MET A 92 6.19 -3.69 3.33
N VAL A 93 6.32 -5.01 3.41
CA VAL A 93 7.55 -5.69 2.98
C VAL A 93 7.74 -5.51 1.46
N PRO A 94 8.99 -5.39 0.97
CA PRO A 94 9.26 -5.00 -0.42
C PRO A 94 8.56 -5.89 -1.47
N GLU A 95 8.55 -7.20 -1.26
CA GLU A 95 7.95 -8.17 -2.18
C GLU A 95 6.42 -7.99 -2.27
N PHE A 96 5.78 -7.67 -1.14
CA PHE A 96 4.34 -7.42 -1.10
C PHE A 96 4.00 -6.07 -1.72
N GLU A 97 4.80 -5.03 -1.43
CA GLU A 97 4.62 -3.70 -2.01
C GLU A 97 4.77 -3.70 -3.54
N GLN A 98 5.70 -4.49 -4.08
CA GLN A 98 5.85 -4.66 -5.53
C GLN A 98 4.64 -5.34 -6.18
N ALA A 99 3.94 -6.23 -5.47
CA ALA A 99 2.74 -6.88 -6.00
C ALA A 99 1.49 -6.00 -5.91
N MET A 100 1.49 -5.00 -5.02
CA MET A 100 0.38 -4.05 -4.83
C MET A 100 0.35 -2.92 -5.88
N ASN A 101 1.50 -2.55 -6.44
CA ASN A 101 1.70 -1.37 -7.30
C ASN A 101 1.91 -1.75 -8.76
#